data_AF-A0A060BUC4-F1
#
_entry.id   AF-A0A060BUC4-F1
#
_cell.length_a   1.000
_cell.length_b   1.000
_cell.length_c   1.000
_cell.angle_alpha   90.00
_cell.angle_beta   90.00
_cell.angle_gamma   90.00
#
_symmetry.space_group_name_H-M   'P 1'
#
loop_
_entity.id
_entity.type
_entity.pdbx_description
1 polymer ?
#
loop_
_entity_poly.entity_id
_entity_poly.type
_entity_poly.pdbx_seq_one_letter_code
_entity_poly.pdbx_strand_id
1 'polypeptide(L)' 'MSDGPSGLRYQGASSNASSVNDAALATCYPSSATVAASWDSDLAYEVGSCIGQEARAAGVGVVR' A
#
# COMPACT_ATOMS: atom_id res chain seq x y z
N MET A 1 3.00 -3.13 -11.09
CA MET A 1 3.25 -1.85 -10.41
C MET A 1 1.92 -1.37 -9.83
N SER A 2 1.92 -0.73 -8.66
CA SER A 2 0.71 -0.29 -7.96
C SER A 2 0.98 1.01 -7.21
N ASP A 3 -0.03 1.85 -6.98
CA ASP A 3 0.11 3.00 -6.07
C ASP A 3 0.15 2.51 -4.62
N GLY A 4 0.84 3.25 -3.73
CA GLY A 4 0.70 3.02 -2.30
C GLY A 4 1.47 3.86 -1.27
N PRO A 5 1.62 5.19 -1.40
CA PRO A 5 2.29 6.00 -0.37
C PRO A 5 1.59 5.98 1.01
N SER A 6 0.38 5.45 1.10
CA SER A 6 -0.38 5.30 2.35
C SER A 6 -1.09 3.94 2.45
N GLY A 7 -0.54 2.91 1.81
CA GLY A 7 -1.13 1.57 1.73
C GLY A 7 -1.29 1.08 0.29
N LEU A 8 -1.28 -0.24 0.08
CA LEU A 8 -1.31 -0.81 -1.27
C LEU A 8 -2.68 -0.61 -1.95
N ARG A 9 -2.69 -0.02 -3.14
CA ARG A 9 -3.91 0.10 -3.96
C ARG A 9 -3.94 -0.93 -5.10
N TYR A 10 -4.35 -2.16 -4.80
CA TYR A 10 -4.36 -3.26 -5.77
C TYR A 10 -5.78 -3.72 -6.13
N GLN A 11 -5.99 -4.04 -7.42
CA GLN A 11 -7.20 -4.69 -7.92
C GLN A 11 -6.86 -6.16 -8.18
N GLY A 12 -7.66 -7.08 -7.64
CA GLY A 12 -7.39 -8.52 -7.72
C GLY A 12 -7.40 -9.08 -9.16
N ALA A 13 -6.77 -10.23 -9.38
CA ALA A 13 -6.69 -10.83 -10.73
C ALA A 13 -8.06 -11.18 -11.35
N SER A 14 -9.11 -11.34 -10.53
CA SER A 14 -10.49 -11.60 -10.97
C SER A 14 -11.36 -10.35 -11.10
N SER A 15 -10.84 -9.16 -10.81
CA SER A 15 -11.61 -7.92 -10.93
C SER A 15 -11.69 -7.50 -12.40
N ASN A 16 -12.91 -7.30 -12.89
CA ASN A 16 -13.11 -6.64 -14.17
C ASN A 16 -12.65 -5.18 -14.03
N ALA A 17 -11.77 -4.70 -14.92
CA ALA A 17 -11.15 -3.37 -14.83
C ALA A 17 -12.15 -2.18 -14.75
N SER A 18 -13.44 -2.42 -14.98
CA SER A 18 -14.53 -1.43 -14.90
C SER A 18 -15.29 -1.44 -13.56
N SER A 19 -14.97 -2.35 -12.63
CA SER A 19 -15.54 -2.42 -11.29
C SER A 19 -14.65 -1.63 -10.31
N VAL A 20 -15.05 -0.40 -10.00
CA VAL A 20 -14.33 0.48 -9.04
C VAL A 20 -14.30 -0.10 -7.62
N ASN A 21 -15.17 -1.07 -7.32
CA ASN A 21 -15.36 -1.62 -5.98
C ASN A 21 -14.60 -2.93 -5.69
N ASP A 22 -13.92 -3.54 -6.67
CA ASP A 22 -13.17 -4.79 -6.48
C ASP A 22 -11.71 -4.56 -6.05
N ALA A 23 -11.49 -3.60 -5.15
CA ALA A 23 -10.18 -3.40 -4.54
C ALA A 23 -9.88 -4.58 -3.60
N ALA A 24 -8.65 -5.12 -3.69
CA ALA A 24 -8.17 -6.04 -2.68
C ALA A 24 -8.07 -5.32 -1.33
N LEU A 25 -8.38 -6.03 -0.24
CA LEU A 25 -8.18 -5.49 1.10
C LEU A 25 -6.69 -5.23 1.33
N ALA A 26 -6.38 -4.04 1.84
CA ALA A 26 -5.04 -3.58 2.16
C ALA A 26 -5.10 -2.68 3.40
N THR A 27 -3.99 -2.58 4.13
CA THR A 27 -3.93 -1.70 5.29
C THR A 27 -3.83 -0.25 4.84
N CYS A 28 -4.72 0.60 5.36
CA CYS A 28 -4.69 2.04 5.11
C CYS A 28 -3.88 2.73 6.21
N TYR A 29 -2.69 3.21 5.86
CA TYR A 29 -1.78 3.89 6.79
C TYR A 29 -2.06 5.40 6.85
N PRO A 30 -1.60 6.10 7.91
CA PRO A 30 -1.58 7.56 7.90
C PRO A 30 -0.87 8.09 6.67
N SER A 31 -1.29 9.28 6.20
CA SER A 31 -0.64 9.94 5.07
C SER A 31 0.87 10.10 5.32
N SER A 32 1.68 10.15 4.27
CA SER A 32 3.12 10.33 4.41
C SER A 32 3.47 11.62 5.17
N ALA A 33 2.64 12.67 5.08
CA ALA A 33 2.79 13.89 5.88
C ALA A 33 2.57 13.65 7.38
N THR A 34 1.59 12.81 7.73
CA THR A 34 1.32 12.41 9.12
C THR A 34 2.44 11.52 9.67
N VAL A 35 2.95 10.57 8.88
CA VAL A 35 4.10 9.74 9.28
C VAL A 35 5.33 10.61 9.47
N ALA A 36 5.61 11.54 8.55
CA ALA A 36 6.73 12.48 8.67
C ALA A 36 6.64 13.38 9.92
N ALA A 37 5.43 13.74 10.35
CA ALA A 37 5.21 14.53 11.55
C ALA A 37 5.60 13.81 12.85
N SER A 38 5.82 12.49 12.82
CA SER A 38 6.36 11.73 13.96
C SER A 38 7.85 11.98 14.19
N TRP A 39 8.59 12.40 13.15
CA TRP A 39 10.05 12.48 13.14
C TRP A 39 10.76 11.16 13.52
N ASP A 40 10.08 10.03 13.36
CA ASP A 40 10.59 8.70 13.68
C ASP A 40 10.91 7.94 12.39
N SER A 41 12.20 7.76 12.12
CA SER A 41 12.67 7.03 10.93
C SER A 41 12.38 5.54 11.00
N ASP A 42 12.37 4.96 12.20
CA ASP A 42 12.13 3.53 12.39
C ASP A 42 10.66 3.21 12.15
N LEU A 43 9.75 4.08 12.64
CA LEU A 43 8.32 4.01 12.31
C LEU A 43 8.07 4.13 10.81
N ALA A 44 8.73 5.07 10.13
CA ALA A 44 8.59 5.23 8.68
C ALA A 44 9.06 3.96 7.93
N TYR A 45 10.16 3.35 8.38
CA TYR A 45 10.67 2.10 7.83
C TYR A 45 9.71 0.93 8.08
N GLU A 46 9.12 0.84 9.27
CA GLU A 46 8.14 -0.19 9.62
C GLU A 46 6.89 -0.11 8.72
N VAL A 47 6.34 1.09 8.54
CA VAL A 47 5.21 1.33 7.62
C VAL A 47 5.56 0.87 6.21
N GLY A 48 6.73 1.26 5.68
CA GLY A 48 7.19 0.84 4.36
C GLY A 48 7.38 -0.68 4.24
N SER A 49 7.91 -1.32 5.28
CA SER A 49 8.08 -2.78 5.33
C SER A 49 6.74 -3.51 5.26
N CYS A 50 5.73 -3.04 6.00
CA CYS A 50 4.40 -3.62 5.96
C CYS A 50 3.73 -3.47 4.59
N ILE A 51 3.83 -2.30 3.95
CA ILE A 51 3.35 -2.09 2.57
C ILE A 51 4.06 -3.04 1.60
N GLY A 52 5.37 -3.22 1.75
CA GLY A 52 6.16 -4.16 0.94
C GLY A 52 5.75 -5.63 1.15
N GLN A 53 5.36 -6.02 2.36
CA GLN A 53 4.84 -7.36 2.64
C GLN A 53 3.50 -7.59 1.94
N GLU A 54 2.57 -6.64 2.03
CA GLU A 54 1.29 -6.72 1.30
C GLU A 54 1.49 -6.75 -0.21
N ALA A 55 2.40 -5.91 -0.74
CA ALA A 55 2.73 -5.89 -2.16
C ALA A 55 3.25 -7.25 -2.66
N ARG A 56 4.16 -7.88 -1.91
CA ARG A 56 4.66 -9.22 -2.23
C ARG A 56 3.55 -10.27 -2.19
N ALA A 57 2.68 -10.23 -1.18
CA ALA A 57 1.54 -11.15 -1.07
C ALA A 57 0.56 -10.98 -2.26
N ALA A 58 0.41 -9.76 -2.77
CA ALA A 58 -0.41 -9.43 -3.93
C ALA A 58 0.30 -9.66 -5.29
N GLY A 59 1.56 -10.10 -5.30
CA GLY A 59 2.33 -10.29 -6.54
C GLY A 59 2.77 -8.99 -7.23
N VAL A 60 2.81 -7.87 -6.50
CA VAL A 60 3.21 -6.55 -6.99
C VAL A 60 4.71 -6.33 -6.76
N GLY A 61 5.47 -6.17 -7.84
CA GLY A 61 6.92 -5.94 -7.76
C GLY A 61 7.38 -4.49 -7.50
N VAL A 62 6.50 -3.49 -7.67
CA VAL A 62 6.82 -2.07 -7.46
C VAL A 62 5.60 -1.33 -6.90
N VAL A 63 5.81 -0.59 -5.80
CA VAL A 63 4.84 0.33 -5.19
C VAL A 63 5.35 1.77 -5.38
N ARG A 64 4.48 2.70 -5.79
CA ARG A 64 4.82 4.12 -6.06
C ARG A 64 3.88 5.08 -5.35
#